data_AF-A0A7Y5DEG4-F1
#
_entry.id   AF-A0A7Y5DEG4-F1
#
_cell.length_a   1.000
_cell.length_b   1.000
_cell.length_c   1.000
_cell.angle_alpha   90.00
_cell.angle_beta   90.00
_cell.angle_gamma   90.00
#
_symmetry.space_group_name_H-M   'P 1'
#
loop_
_entity.id
_entity.type
_entity.pdbx_description
1 polymer ?
#
loop_
_entity_poly.entity_id
_entity_poly.type
_entity_poly.pdbx_seq_one_letter_code
_entity_poly.pdbx_strand_id
1 'polypeptide(L)'
;MNGLDRPALYQVRGAIETPTLSSLKTAEEVATAVRMSADRLRELAEAQVVPHFRIDGGQPLFNLSGLKEYVRRYLTAVCQGEPLPLNLRPVVQQPPAPAAIPRALAEVQTRLCEAPSVECAPCVYFLVQAHEIIYVGQSRNLLARLAQHRTEGKRWDRVLYLPVPAECLLKVEAHWIRTLQPALNRAGRNAPNELAKDAVRMMS
;
A
#
# COMPACT_ATOMS: atom_id res chain seq x y z
N MET A 1 31.48 -13.52 47.50
CA MET A 1 30.66 -12.67 46.63
C MET A 1 31.57 -12.15 45.54
N ASN A 2 31.60 -12.87 44.43
CA ASN A 2 32.59 -12.71 43.37
C ASN A 2 32.12 -11.68 42.34
N GLY A 3 33.10 -10.88 41.89
CA GLY A 3 33.17 -10.05 40.70
C GLY A 3 31.94 -9.96 39.80
N LEU A 4 31.33 -8.77 39.77
CA LEU A 4 30.83 -8.22 38.53
C LEU A 4 31.84 -7.17 38.07
N ASP A 5 32.83 -7.67 37.33
CA ASP A 5 33.59 -6.88 36.36
C ASP A 5 32.60 -6.00 35.59
N ARG A 6 32.71 -4.68 35.77
CA ARG A 6 32.00 -3.70 34.94
C ARG A 6 32.86 -3.55 33.68
N PRO A 7 32.46 -4.08 32.52
CA PRO A 7 33.30 -4.00 31.33
C PRO A 7 33.24 -2.56 30.78
N ALA A 8 34.36 -1.86 30.91
CA ALA A 8 35.03 -1.15 29.82
C ALA A 8 34.20 -0.34 28.79
N LEU A 9 33.12 0.36 29.18
CA LEU A 9 32.52 1.39 28.32
C LEU A 9 33.33 2.70 28.28
N TYR A 10 34.41 2.80 29.05
CA TYR A 10 35.30 3.97 29.11
C TYR A 10 36.33 4.06 27.97
N GLN A 11 36.33 3.13 27.01
CA GLN A 11 37.29 3.15 25.90
C GLN A 11 36.64 2.96 24.53
N VAL A 12 35.75 3.90 24.15
CA VAL A 12 35.69 4.28 22.73
C VAL A 12 36.86 5.25 22.49
N ARG A 13 38.07 4.68 22.41
CA ARG A 13 39.30 5.38 22.01
C ARG A 13 39.23 5.70 20.52
N GLY A 14 38.67 6.86 20.22
CA GLY A 14 38.96 7.64 19.02
C GLY A 14 38.83 9.09 19.46
N ALA A 15 39.95 9.75 19.72
CA ALA A 15 40.12 11.14 20.17
C ALA A 15 38.82 11.98 20.21
N ILE A 16 37.99 11.78 21.23
CA ILE A 16 36.92 12.72 21.53
C ILE A 16 37.64 13.80 22.32
N GLU A 17 37.98 14.91 21.67
CA GLU A 17 38.42 16.13 22.35
C GLU A 17 37.53 16.31 23.58
N THR A 18 38.14 16.34 24.77
CA THR A 18 37.40 16.59 26.00
C THR A 18 36.70 17.93 25.84
N PRO A 19 35.36 17.97 25.77
CA PRO A 19 34.67 19.23 25.57
C PRO A 19 35.02 20.18 26.71
N THR A 20 35.33 21.43 26.38
CA THR A 20 35.41 22.47 27.40
C THR A 20 34.03 22.65 28.03
N LEU A 21 33.96 22.99 29.33
CA LEU A 21 32.67 23.17 30.02
C LEU A 21 31.77 24.18 29.31
N SER A 22 32.35 25.19 28.65
CA SER A 22 31.65 26.20 27.87
C SER A 22 31.05 25.69 26.55
N SER A 23 31.44 24.51 26.08
CA SER A 23 30.95 23.90 24.84
C SER A 23 29.76 22.94 25.05
N LEU A 24 29.44 22.65 26.31
CA LEU A 24 28.32 21.82 26.70
C LEU A 24 27.01 22.58 26.55
N LYS A 25 26.00 21.93 25.95
CA LYS A 25 24.71 22.53 25.61
C LYS A 25 23.56 21.77 26.21
N THR A 26 22.43 22.44 26.45
CA THR A 26 21.22 21.79 26.94
C THR A 26 20.53 20.99 25.82
N ALA A 27 19.54 20.17 26.19
CA ALA A 27 18.77 19.38 25.23
C ALA A 27 18.06 20.26 24.18
N GLU A 28 17.55 21.42 24.59
CA GLU A 28 16.83 22.39 23.75
C GLU A 28 17.75 22.96 22.66
N GLU A 29 18.99 23.29 23.03
CA GLU A 29 19.96 23.90 22.13
C GLU A 29 20.46 22.93 21.04
N VAL A 30 20.50 21.62 21.34
CA VAL A 30 21.03 20.61 20.41
C VAL A 30 19.94 19.86 19.63
N ALA A 31 18.69 19.87 20.10
CA ALA A 31 17.54 19.15 19.52
C ALA A 31 17.43 19.31 18.00
N THR A 32 17.36 20.56 17.53
CA THR A 32 17.23 20.87 16.10
C THR A 32 18.42 20.37 15.29
N ALA A 33 19.62 20.45 15.83
CA ALA A 33 20.85 20.08 15.13
C ALA A 33 21.00 18.57 14.93
N VAL A 34 20.37 17.76 15.79
CA VAL A 34 20.36 16.29 15.69
C VAL A 34 19.01 15.72 15.21
N ARG A 35 18.05 16.60 14.87
CA ARG A 35 16.70 16.24 14.41
C ARG A 35 15.96 15.33 15.39
N MET A 36 16.08 15.61 16.68
CA MET A 36 15.42 14.88 17.76
C MET A 36 14.79 15.86 18.75
N SER A 37 13.66 15.52 19.38
CA SER A 37 13.06 16.41 20.38
C SER A 37 13.94 16.49 21.65
N ALA A 38 13.86 17.64 22.34
CA ALA A 38 14.57 17.84 23.59
C ALA A 38 14.13 16.82 24.66
N ASP A 39 12.83 16.53 24.75
CA ASP A 39 12.28 15.54 25.69
C ASP A 39 12.86 14.14 25.45
N ARG A 40 12.97 13.73 24.18
CA ARG A 40 13.56 12.43 23.83
C ARG A 40 15.04 12.37 24.18
N LEU A 41 15.78 13.46 24.00
CA LEU A 41 17.19 13.54 24.42
C LEU A 41 17.34 13.40 25.93
N ARG A 42 16.48 14.06 26.72
CA ARG A 42 16.49 13.93 28.19
C ARG A 42 16.15 12.50 28.61
N GLU A 43 15.10 11.91 28.04
CA GLU A 43 14.71 10.51 28.30
C GLU A 43 15.88 9.54 28.05
N LEU A 44 16.55 9.67 26.90
CA LEU A 44 17.70 8.83 26.56
C LEU A 44 18.90 9.05 27.49
N ALA A 45 19.08 10.27 28.00
CA ALA A 45 20.14 10.59 28.95
C ALA A 45 19.84 10.02 30.34
N GLU A 46 18.60 10.13 30.83
CA GLU A 46 18.15 9.50 32.08
C GLU A 46 18.28 7.97 32.02
N ALA A 47 17.98 7.37 30.87
CA ALA A 47 18.17 5.95 30.62
C ALA A 47 19.65 5.54 30.40
N GLN A 48 20.60 6.47 30.48
CA GLN A 48 22.04 6.26 30.23
C GLN A 48 22.36 5.64 28.86
N VAL A 49 21.53 5.91 27.86
CA VAL A 49 21.70 5.41 26.48
C VAL A 49 22.62 6.33 25.68
N VAL A 50 22.42 7.65 25.78
CA VAL A 50 23.21 8.64 25.05
C VAL A 50 24.35 9.24 25.90
N PRO A 51 25.50 9.57 25.29
CA PRO A 51 26.58 10.28 25.98
C PRO A 51 26.12 11.66 26.45
N HIS A 52 26.27 11.92 27.75
CA HIS A 52 25.90 13.20 28.35
C HIS A 52 26.81 13.50 29.55
N PHE A 53 26.77 14.76 29.99
CA PHE A 53 27.48 15.27 31.16
C PHE A 53 26.48 15.79 32.18
N ARG A 54 26.84 15.73 33.47
CA ARG A 54 26.10 16.38 34.55
C ARG A 54 27.09 17.11 35.44
N ILE A 55 26.71 18.30 35.86
CA ILE A 55 27.44 19.08 36.87
C ILE A 55 26.57 19.02 38.12
N ASP A 56 27.12 18.45 39.20
CA ASP A 56 26.45 18.32 40.51
C ASP A 56 25.03 17.72 40.47
N GLY A 57 24.82 16.72 39.61
CA GLY A 57 23.52 16.05 39.46
C GLY A 57 22.45 16.89 38.75
N GLY A 58 22.82 18.04 38.17
CA GLY A 58 21.94 18.88 37.38
C GLY A 58 21.44 18.22 36.09
N GLN A 59 20.77 19.02 35.26
CA GLN A 59 20.23 18.56 33.97
C GLN A 59 21.33 18.00 33.04
N PRO A 60 21.00 17.04 32.17
CA PRO A 60 21.97 16.49 31.23
C PRO A 60 22.41 17.56 30.21
N LEU A 61 23.72 17.65 30.02
CA LEU A 61 24.36 18.50 29.03
C LEU A 61 25.05 17.66 27.95
N PHE A 62 25.11 18.18 26.74
CA PHE A 62 25.56 17.45 25.57
C PHE A 62 26.69 18.19 24.86
N ASN A 63 27.71 17.44 24.46
CA ASN A 63 28.64 17.89 23.42
C ASN A 63 27.99 17.61 22.04
N LEU A 64 27.73 18.68 21.28
CA LEU A 64 27.02 18.57 20.01
C LEU A 64 27.74 17.69 18.96
N SER A 65 29.07 17.77 18.86
CA SER A 65 29.81 16.97 17.87
C SER A 65 29.75 15.48 18.20
N GLY A 66 29.99 15.13 19.47
CA GLY A 66 29.87 13.76 19.96
C GLY A 66 28.45 13.21 19.85
N LEU A 67 27.44 14.02 20.16
CA LEU A 67 26.04 13.63 20.05
C LEU A 67 25.63 13.37 18.59
N LYS A 68 26.06 14.22 17.63
CA LYS A 68 25.81 14.00 16.20
C LYS A 68 26.41 12.68 15.72
N GLU A 69 27.65 12.40 16.13
CA GLU A 69 28.31 11.14 15.77
C GLU A 69 27.58 9.93 16.35
N TYR A 70 27.17 10.02 17.62
CA TYR A 70 26.40 8.97 18.26
C TYR A 70 25.07 8.72 17.53
N VAL A 71 24.31 9.77 17.23
CA VAL A 71 23.02 9.67 16.53
C VAL A 71 23.22 9.01 15.17
N ARG A 72 24.20 9.46 14.39
CA ARG A 72 24.54 8.89 13.07
C ARG A 72 24.93 7.43 13.13
N ARG A 73 25.59 7.01 14.21
CA ARG A 73 26.12 5.64 14.32
C ARG A 73 25.11 4.66 14.89
N TYR A 74 24.29 5.09 15.84
CA TYR A 74 23.47 4.18 16.66
C TYR A 74 21.96 4.43 16.56
N LEU A 75 21.52 5.63 16.17
CA LEU A 75 20.10 6.01 16.16
C LEU A 75 19.54 6.28 14.76
N THR A 76 20.35 6.23 13.71
CA THR A 76 19.88 6.34 12.33
C THR A 76 19.87 4.98 11.63
N ALA A 77 18.77 4.66 10.96
CA ALA A 77 18.65 3.52 10.07
C ALA A 77 18.48 3.98 8.62
N VAL A 78 19.10 3.28 7.68
CA VAL A 78 18.86 3.49 6.24
C VAL A 78 17.60 2.73 5.87
N CYS A 79 16.53 3.45 5.55
CA CYS A 79 15.33 2.86 4.94
C CYS A 79 15.53 2.82 3.42
N GLN A 80 15.71 1.62 2.85
CA GLN A 80 15.69 1.45 1.40
C GLN A 80 14.27 1.79 0.93
N GLY A 81 14.11 2.84 0.14
CA GLY A 81 12.82 3.13 -0.50
C GLY A 81 12.47 2.03 -1.48
N GLU A 82 11.18 1.75 -1.63
CA GLU A 82 10.68 0.89 -2.71
C GLU A 82 10.49 1.72 -3.99
N PRO A 83 10.75 1.18 -5.19
CA PRO A 83 10.45 1.89 -6.42
C PRO A 83 8.96 2.23 -6.46
N LEU A 84 8.65 3.47 -6.85
CA LEU A 84 7.28 3.88 -7.13
C LEU A 84 6.66 2.87 -8.12
N PRO A 85 5.47 2.31 -7.84
CA PRO A 85 4.85 1.37 -8.76
C PRO A 85 4.60 2.08 -10.08
N LEU A 86 5.31 1.66 -11.14
CA LEU A 86 5.22 2.28 -12.48
C LEU A 86 3.86 2.06 -13.16
N ASN A 87 2.97 1.28 -12.54
CA ASN A 87 1.60 1.03 -13.01
C ASN A 87 0.56 2.00 -12.41
N LEU A 88 0.95 3.25 -12.16
CA LEU A 88 -0.04 4.30 -11.85
C LEU A 88 -0.87 4.55 -13.12
N ARG A 89 -2.09 4.00 -13.16
CA ARG A 89 -3.10 4.38 -14.15
C ARG A 89 -3.92 5.53 -13.56
N PRO A 90 -3.70 6.79 -13.97
CA PRO A 90 -4.58 7.87 -13.56
C PRO A 90 -6.00 7.52 -14.00
N VAL A 91 -6.88 7.30 -13.03
CA VAL A 91 -8.31 7.17 -13.29
C VAL A 91 -8.82 8.57 -13.51
N VAL A 92 -9.09 8.89 -14.77
CA VAL A 92 -9.70 10.15 -15.16
C VAL A 92 -11.12 10.17 -14.59
N GLN A 93 -11.32 10.89 -13.49
CA GLN A 93 -12.64 11.05 -12.86
C GLN A 93 -13.59 11.91 -13.70
N GLN A 94 -13.07 12.64 -14.69
CA GLN A 94 -13.83 13.55 -15.55
C GLN A 94 -13.36 13.42 -17.01
N PRO A 95 -14.24 13.06 -17.96
CA PRO A 95 -13.84 12.90 -19.35
C PRO A 95 -13.21 14.20 -19.89
N PRO A 96 -12.17 14.10 -20.76
CA PRO A 96 -11.57 15.27 -21.39
C PRO A 96 -12.62 16.05 -22.19
N ALA A 97 -12.35 17.34 -22.44
CA ALA A 97 -13.21 18.16 -23.28
C ALA A 97 -13.43 17.48 -24.65
N PRO A 98 -14.68 17.49 -25.17
CA PRO A 98 -15.03 16.78 -26.40
C PRO A 98 -14.19 17.29 -27.58
N ALA A 99 -13.81 16.36 -28.46
CA ALA A 99 -13.05 16.70 -29.66
C ALA A 99 -13.93 17.45 -30.68
N ALA A 100 -13.32 18.22 -31.57
CA ALA A 100 -14.06 18.93 -32.62
C ALA A 100 -14.77 17.94 -33.56
N ILE A 101 -16.06 18.15 -33.82
CA ILE A 101 -16.87 17.29 -34.69
C ILE A 101 -16.35 17.34 -36.14
N PRO A 102 -16.16 16.20 -36.82
CA PRO A 102 -15.72 16.17 -38.22
C PRO A 102 -16.66 16.96 -39.14
N ARG A 103 -16.10 17.70 -40.12
CA ARG A 103 -16.87 18.55 -41.06
C ARG A 103 -18.01 17.82 -41.78
N ALA A 104 -17.83 16.53 -42.07
CA ALA A 104 -18.86 15.69 -42.70
C ALA A 104 -20.16 15.57 -41.87
N LEU A 105 -20.11 15.88 -40.57
CA LEU A 105 -21.23 15.78 -39.64
C LEU A 105 -21.72 17.16 -39.15
N ALA A 106 -21.23 18.26 -39.75
CA ALA A 106 -21.54 19.62 -39.31
C ALA A 106 -23.05 19.93 -39.35
N GLU A 107 -23.78 19.42 -40.36
CA GLU A 107 -25.23 19.66 -40.52
C GLU A 107 -26.07 19.09 -39.37
N VAL A 108 -25.56 18.07 -38.66
CA VAL A 108 -26.26 17.41 -37.55
C VAL A 108 -25.59 17.64 -36.20
N GLN A 109 -24.57 18.52 -36.13
CA GLN A 109 -23.73 18.70 -34.95
C GLN A 109 -24.52 18.96 -33.64
N THR A 110 -25.64 19.69 -33.74
CA THR A 110 -26.48 20.07 -32.60
C THR A 110 -27.33 18.91 -32.05
N ARG A 111 -27.38 17.78 -32.77
CA ARG A 111 -28.11 16.57 -32.40
C ARG A 111 -27.19 15.40 -32.06
N LEU A 112 -25.88 15.56 -32.24
CA LEU A 112 -24.91 14.52 -31.91
C LEU A 112 -24.67 14.50 -30.41
N CYS A 113 -24.68 13.30 -29.85
CA CYS A 113 -24.26 13.03 -28.49
C CYS A 113 -23.00 12.15 -28.56
N GLU A 114 -21.94 12.52 -27.86
CA GLU A 114 -20.82 11.61 -27.69
C GLU A 114 -21.22 10.46 -26.77
N ALA A 115 -20.88 9.24 -27.18
CA ALA A 115 -21.01 8.09 -26.29
C ALA A 115 -20.04 8.31 -25.11
N PRO A 116 -20.50 8.20 -23.85
CA PRO A 116 -19.61 8.36 -22.71
C PRO A 116 -18.51 7.29 -22.79
N SER A 117 -17.24 7.71 -22.71
CA SER A 117 -16.13 6.79 -22.55
C SER A 117 -16.17 6.22 -21.13
N VAL A 118 -16.93 5.15 -20.93
CA VAL A 118 -16.97 4.42 -19.66
C VAL A 118 -15.79 3.46 -19.63
N GLU A 119 -14.57 4.00 -19.50
CA GLU A 119 -13.41 3.19 -19.17
C GLU A 119 -13.53 2.72 -17.72
N CYS A 120 -14.19 1.57 -17.53
CA CYS A 120 -14.14 0.89 -16.25
C CYS A 120 -12.73 0.31 -16.10
N ALA A 121 -11.99 0.79 -15.10
CA ALA A 121 -10.73 0.18 -14.70
C ALA A 121 -10.91 -1.33 -14.46
N PRO A 122 -9.83 -2.14 -14.59
CA PRO A 122 -9.89 -3.53 -14.20
C PRO A 122 -10.48 -3.66 -12.80
N CYS A 123 -11.38 -4.62 -12.60
CA CYS A 123 -12.19 -4.69 -11.40
C CYS A 123 -12.60 -6.13 -11.07
N VAL A 124 -12.93 -6.32 -9.80
CA VAL A 124 -13.74 -7.44 -9.33
C VAL A 124 -15.18 -6.94 -9.22
N TYR A 125 -16.14 -7.68 -9.77
CA TYR A 125 -17.56 -7.35 -9.76
C TYR A 125 -18.39 -8.42 -9.08
N PHE A 126 -19.58 -7.99 -8.63
CA PHE A 126 -20.52 -8.77 -7.85
C PHE A 126 -21.88 -8.69 -8.55
N LEU A 127 -22.41 -9.84 -8.96
CA LEU A 127 -23.80 -9.93 -9.43
C LEU A 127 -24.70 -10.14 -8.22
N VAL A 128 -25.73 -9.33 -8.11
CA VAL A 128 -26.65 -9.31 -6.97
C VAL A 128 -28.07 -9.59 -7.46
N GLN A 129 -28.73 -10.54 -6.81
CA GLN A 129 -30.15 -10.86 -7.05
C GLN A 129 -30.86 -10.90 -5.71
N ALA A 130 -32.00 -10.21 -5.61
CA ALA A 130 -32.79 -10.14 -4.38
C ALA A 130 -31.97 -9.83 -3.10
N HIS A 131 -30.99 -8.92 -3.20
CA HIS A 131 -30.06 -8.51 -2.12
C HIS A 131 -28.95 -9.51 -1.75
N GLU A 132 -28.84 -10.64 -2.43
CA GLU A 132 -27.77 -11.60 -2.24
C GLU A 132 -26.72 -11.55 -3.34
N ILE A 133 -25.45 -11.71 -2.98
CA ILE A 133 -24.36 -11.85 -3.95
C ILE A 133 -24.38 -13.28 -4.51
N ILE A 134 -24.84 -13.42 -5.74
CA ILE A 134 -24.97 -14.73 -6.39
C ILE A 134 -23.72 -15.13 -7.18
N TYR A 135 -22.89 -14.16 -7.58
CA TYR A 135 -21.66 -14.39 -8.34
C TYR A 135 -20.62 -13.30 -8.08
N VAL A 136 -19.35 -13.71 -8.06
CA VAL A 136 -18.18 -12.85 -8.06
C VAL A 136 -17.33 -13.19 -9.28
N GLY A 137 -16.89 -12.16 -10.00
CA GLY A 137 -15.98 -12.34 -11.13
C GLY A 137 -15.01 -11.18 -11.29
N GLN A 138 -13.99 -11.34 -12.13
CA GLN A 138 -13.07 -10.27 -12.51
C GLN A 138 -13.22 -9.86 -13.99
N SER A 139 -12.89 -8.61 -14.32
CA SER A 139 -12.83 -8.16 -15.72
C SER A 139 -11.90 -6.97 -15.92
N ARG A 140 -11.35 -6.85 -17.14
CA ARG A 140 -10.69 -5.64 -17.65
C ARG A 140 -11.64 -4.73 -18.43
N ASN A 141 -12.82 -5.25 -18.79
CA ASN A 141 -13.91 -4.52 -19.44
C ASN A 141 -15.23 -5.03 -18.84
N LEU A 142 -15.74 -4.31 -17.84
CA LEU A 142 -16.91 -4.76 -17.08
C LEU A 142 -18.14 -4.88 -17.99
N LEU A 143 -18.42 -3.88 -18.83
CA LEU A 143 -19.61 -3.86 -19.67
C LEU A 143 -19.64 -5.02 -20.66
N ALA A 144 -18.53 -5.31 -21.34
CA ALA A 144 -18.44 -6.46 -22.24
C ALA A 144 -18.67 -7.78 -21.50
N ARG A 145 -18.13 -7.91 -20.29
CA ARG A 145 -18.28 -9.11 -19.46
C ARG A 145 -19.73 -9.29 -18.98
N LEU A 146 -20.42 -8.21 -18.62
CA LEU A 146 -21.83 -8.24 -18.25
C LEU A 146 -22.72 -8.63 -19.44
N ALA A 147 -22.44 -8.10 -20.63
CA ALA A 147 -23.15 -8.49 -21.85
C ALA A 147 -23.01 -10.00 -22.13
N GLN A 148 -21.78 -10.52 -22.02
CA GLN A 148 -21.51 -11.95 -22.15
C GLN A 148 -22.32 -12.78 -21.14
N HIS A 149 -22.32 -12.41 -19.86
CA HIS A 149 -23.10 -13.14 -18.84
C HIS A 149 -24.61 -13.18 -19.14
N ARG A 150 -25.16 -12.11 -19.74
CA ARG A 150 -26.56 -12.11 -20.17
C ARG A 150 -26.80 -13.11 -21.29
N THR A 151 -25.88 -13.20 -22.25
CA THR A 151 -25.96 -14.20 -23.33
C THR A 151 -25.80 -15.63 -22.82
N GLU A 152 -25.05 -15.83 -21.74
CA GLU A 152 -24.91 -17.12 -21.03
C GLU A 152 -26.12 -17.47 -20.15
N GLY A 153 -27.16 -16.62 -20.12
CA GLY A 153 -28.41 -16.88 -19.39
C GLY A 153 -28.37 -16.55 -17.89
N LYS A 154 -27.29 -15.93 -17.39
CA LYS A 154 -27.23 -15.50 -15.99
C LYS A 154 -28.17 -14.31 -15.78
N ARG A 155 -28.84 -14.28 -14.62
CA ARG A 155 -29.80 -13.24 -14.24
C ARG A 155 -29.38 -12.57 -12.94
N TRP A 156 -29.54 -11.25 -12.87
CA TRP A 156 -29.23 -10.43 -11.70
C TRP A 156 -30.00 -9.12 -11.78
N ASP A 157 -30.24 -8.49 -10.63
CA ASP A 157 -30.97 -7.21 -10.53
C ASP A 157 -30.00 -6.03 -10.43
N ARG A 158 -28.83 -6.25 -9.83
CA ARG A 158 -27.81 -5.21 -9.58
C ARG A 158 -26.41 -5.73 -9.84
N VAL A 159 -25.51 -4.82 -10.20
CA VAL A 159 -24.07 -5.07 -10.31
C VAL A 159 -23.34 -4.07 -9.43
N LEU A 160 -22.43 -4.57 -8.61
CA LEU A 160 -21.46 -3.76 -7.87
C LEU A 160 -20.05 -4.10 -8.38
N TYR A 161 -19.10 -3.19 -8.28
CA TYR A 161 -17.71 -3.46 -8.67
C TYR A 161 -16.70 -2.70 -7.80
N LEU A 162 -15.52 -3.29 -7.66
CA LEU A 162 -14.36 -2.78 -6.96
C LEU A 162 -13.21 -2.66 -7.96
N PRO A 163 -12.72 -1.46 -8.29
CA PRO A 163 -11.51 -1.28 -9.08
C PRO A 163 -10.31 -1.94 -8.41
N VAL A 164 -9.54 -2.72 -9.16
CA VAL A 164 -8.39 -3.50 -8.68
C VAL A 164 -7.33 -3.49 -9.79
N PRO A 165 -6.04 -3.28 -9.47
CA PRO A 165 -4.96 -3.43 -10.45
C PRO A 165 -5.03 -4.78 -11.18
N ALA A 166 -4.72 -4.80 -12.48
CA ALA A 166 -4.88 -5.99 -13.31
C ALA A 166 -4.11 -7.21 -12.76
N GLU A 167 -2.93 -6.96 -12.22
CA GLU A 167 -2.05 -7.93 -11.56
C GLU A 167 -2.64 -8.54 -10.27
N CYS A 168 -3.56 -7.82 -9.62
CA CYS A 168 -4.16 -8.23 -8.36
C CYS A 168 -5.52 -8.92 -8.54
N LEU A 169 -6.11 -8.89 -9.73
CA LEU A 169 -7.47 -9.37 -9.98
C LEU A 169 -7.67 -10.80 -9.47
N LEU A 170 -6.78 -11.73 -9.85
CA LEU A 170 -6.91 -13.15 -9.50
C LEU A 170 -6.91 -13.36 -7.98
N LYS A 171 -6.00 -12.67 -7.28
CA LYS A 171 -5.88 -12.76 -5.81
C LYS A 171 -7.13 -12.22 -5.11
N VAL A 172 -7.63 -11.07 -5.57
CA VAL A 172 -8.77 -10.38 -4.95
C VAL A 172 -10.08 -11.11 -5.25
N GLU A 173 -10.29 -11.57 -6.48
CA GLU A 173 -11.43 -12.41 -6.87
C GLU A 173 -11.47 -13.67 -6.01
N ALA A 174 -10.36 -14.40 -5.92
CA ALA A 174 -10.28 -15.63 -5.14
C ALA A 174 -10.55 -15.39 -3.65
N HIS A 175 -10.10 -14.25 -3.09
CA HIS A 175 -10.45 -13.85 -1.72
C HIS A 175 -11.96 -13.69 -1.56
N TRP A 176 -12.62 -12.90 -2.41
CA TRP A 176 -14.06 -12.66 -2.31
C TRP A 176 -14.90 -13.92 -2.56
N ILE A 177 -14.51 -14.78 -3.51
CA ILE A 177 -15.19 -16.06 -3.74
C ILE A 177 -15.09 -16.97 -2.50
N ARG A 178 -13.93 -17.01 -1.83
CA ARG A 178 -13.75 -17.80 -0.59
C ARG A 178 -14.56 -17.24 0.56
N THR A 179 -14.57 -15.92 0.73
CA THR A 179 -15.26 -15.23 1.84
C THR A 179 -16.78 -15.30 1.69
N LEU A 180 -17.30 -15.01 0.50
CA LEU A 180 -18.74 -14.86 0.27
C LEU A 180 -19.43 -16.15 -0.18
N GLN A 181 -18.65 -17.11 -0.70
CA GLN A 181 -19.14 -18.36 -1.26
C GLN A 181 -20.39 -18.18 -2.15
N PRO A 182 -20.34 -17.43 -3.26
CA PRO A 182 -21.53 -17.17 -4.07
C PRO A 182 -22.04 -18.45 -4.75
N ALA A 183 -23.36 -18.59 -4.86
CA ALA A 183 -23.99 -19.81 -5.38
C ALA A 183 -23.50 -20.21 -6.79
N LEU A 184 -23.39 -19.25 -7.70
CA LEU A 184 -22.99 -19.52 -9.09
C LEU A 184 -21.49 -19.83 -9.23
N ASN A 185 -20.63 -19.35 -8.33
CA ASN A 185 -19.22 -19.73 -8.31
C ASN A 185 -18.98 -21.14 -7.75
N ARG A 186 -19.96 -21.73 -7.04
CA ARG A 186 -19.91 -23.12 -6.59
C ARG A 186 -20.39 -24.08 -7.67
N ALA A 187 -21.47 -23.74 -8.37
CA ALA A 187 -22.01 -24.57 -9.44
C ALA A 187 -20.96 -24.86 -10.55
N GLY A 188 -20.14 -23.87 -10.91
CA GLY A 188 -19.05 -24.05 -11.89
C GLY A 188 -17.86 -24.89 -11.41
N ARG A 189 -17.74 -25.20 -10.11
CA ARG A 189 -16.71 -26.10 -9.56
C ARG A 189 -17.14 -27.57 -9.55
N ASN A 190 -18.43 -27.84 -9.65
CA ASN A 190 -19.01 -29.17 -9.46
C ASN A 190 -19.62 -29.77 -10.73
N ALA A 191 -19.33 -29.26 -11.93
CA ALA A 191 -19.71 -29.97 -13.16
C ALA A 191 -18.80 -31.19 -13.33
N PRO A 192 -19.29 -32.43 -13.19
CA PRO A 192 -18.51 -33.61 -13.55
C PRO A 192 -18.35 -33.60 -15.07
N ASN A 193 -17.12 -33.85 -15.50
CA ASN A 193 -16.76 -34.09 -16.89
C ASN A 193 -17.30 -35.45 -17.36
N GLU A 194 -18.62 -35.65 -17.34
CA GLU A 194 -19.27 -36.92 -17.73
C GLU A 194 -19.79 -36.93 -19.17
N LEU A 195 -19.90 -35.79 -19.85
CA LEU A 195 -20.27 -35.76 -21.28
C LEU A 195 -19.09 -36.07 -22.23
N ALA A 196 -17.90 -36.37 -21.72
CA ALA A 196 -16.74 -36.76 -22.52
C ALA A 196 -16.46 -38.29 -22.53
N LYS A 197 -17.22 -39.10 -21.78
CA LYS A 197 -17.03 -40.56 -21.72
C LYS A 197 -17.97 -41.36 -22.61
N ASP A 198 -19.12 -40.81 -23.02
CA ASP A 198 -20.09 -41.54 -23.83
C ASP A 198 -19.78 -41.53 -25.34
N ALA A 199 -18.94 -40.60 -25.82
CA ALA A 199 -18.51 -40.60 -27.23
C ALA A 199 -17.42 -41.65 -27.54
N VAL A 200 -16.69 -42.14 -26.52
CA VAL A 200 -15.63 -43.15 -26.71
C VAL A 200 -16.16 -44.58 -26.55
N ARG A 201 -17.32 -44.77 -25.88
CA ARG A 201 -17.93 -46.10 -25.70
C ARG A 201 -18.89 -46.54 -26.81
N MET A 202 -19.19 -45.64 -27.76
CA MET A 202 -20.04 -45.93 -28.94
C MET A 202 -19.22 -46.18 -30.22
N MET A 203 -17.88 -46.18 -30.15
CA MET A 203 -17.00 -46.49 -31.29
C MET A 203 -15.89 -47.49 -30.93
N SER A 204 -16.14 -48.40 -29.98
CA SER A 204 -15.26 -49.54 -29.67
C SER A 204 -16.05 -50.83 -29.60
#